data_AF-A0A150PSM0-F1
#
_entry.id   AF-A0A150PSM0-F1
#
_cell.length_a   1.000
_cell.length_b   1.000
_cell.length_c   1.000
_cell.angle_alpha   90.00
_cell.angle_beta   90.00
_cell.angle_gamma   90.00
#
_symmetry.space_group_name_H-M   'P 1'
#
loop_
_entity.id
_entity.type
_entity.pdbx_description
1 polymer ?
#
loop_
_entity_poly.entity_id
_entity_poly.type
_entity_poly.pdbx_seq_one_letter_code
_entity_poly.pdbx_strand_id
1 'polypeptide(L)'
;MARPGEQGGRQYTEAEVRAILERALRDAQTREVGHDELVAAAEEIGISRAAIEAASRHVALGRGEEAARAAIVARRRKGFRSHLFSFVVVNAFLFAINALTPGPWWFFWPLLGWGLGLAFHARAALSSDVSPRRIRREIERSAERARQEELRRLKEQRRVERLERKQRLEQSAEELGHAVEEGVATVLSRIAHEIRGS
;
A
#
# COMPACT_ATOMS: atom_id res chain seq x y z
N MET A 1 -45.36 -4.73 42.43
CA MET A 1 -44.40 -5.75 42.90
C MET A 1 -43.70 -6.36 41.70
N ALA A 2 -42.44 -6.02 41.47
CA ALA A 2 -41.61 -6.56 40.38
C ALA A 2 -40.73 -7.70 40.92
N ARG A 3 -40.66 -8.83 40.22
CA ARG A 3 -39.83 -9.99 40.61
C ARG A 3 -38.41 -9.88 40.00
N PRO A 4 -37.35 -10.16 40.77
CA PRO A 4 -35.96 -10.12 40.31
C PRO A 4 -35.47 -11.50 39.80
N GLY A 5 -34.60 -11.47 38.79
CA GLY A 5 -33.48 -12.41 38.65
C GLY A 5 -33.67 -13.66 37.78
N GLU A 6 -33.61 -13.52 36.45
CA GLU A 6 -33.15 -14.60 35.56
C GLU A 6 -31.76 -14.24 35.01
N GLN A 7 -30.71 -14.76 35.66
CA GLN A 7 -29.40 -14.93 35.04
C GLN A 7 -29.02 -16.40 35.17
N GLY A 8 -29.67 -17.25 34.38
CA GLY A 8 -29.23 -18.62 34.17
C GLY A 8 -27.90 -18.58 33.41
N GLY A 9 -26.82 -19.05 34.04
CA GLY A 9 -25.52 -19.18 33.40
C GLY A 9 -25.67 -20.02 32.13
N ARG A 10 -25.27 -19.48 30.98
CA ARG A 10 -25.32 -20.22 29.71
C ARG A 10 -24.46 -21.46 29.84
N GLN A 11 -25.08 -22.63 29.76
CA GLN A 11 -24.37 -23.90 29.70
C GLN A 11 -23.98 -24.15 28.24
N TYR A 12 -22.72 -24.48 28.02
CA TYR A 12 -22.20 -24.80 26.70
C TYR A 12 -21.81 -26.27 26.67
N THR A 13 -22.17 -26.97 25.60
CA THR A 13 -21.67 -28.33 25.36
C THR A 13 -20.18 -28.29 25.04
N GLU A 14 -19.47 -29.39 25.28
CA GLU A 14 -18.03 -29.48 24.98
C GLU A 14 -17.72 -29.17 23.50
N ALA A 15 -18.61 -29.58 22.60
CA ALA A 15 -18.52 -29.27 21.17
C ALA A 15 -18.64 -27.77 20.88
N GLU A 16 -19.56 -27.07 21.55
CA GLU A 16 -19.72 -25.62 21.43
C GLU A 16 -18.53 -24.86 22.01
N VAL A 17 -18.03 -25.28 23.18
CA VAL A 17 -16.82 -24.70 23.78
C VAL A 17 -15.63 -24.84 22.83
N ARG A 18 -15.44 -26.03 22.25
CA ARG A 18 -14.36 -26.28 21.29
C ARG A 18 -14.51 -25.42 20.03
N ALA A 19 -15.72 -25.30 19.49
CA ALA A 19 -15.99 -24.47 18.32
C ALA A 19 -15.75 -22.96 18.59
N ILE A 20 -16.16 -22.47 19.76
CA ILE A 20 -15.95 -21.08 20.18
C ILE A 20 -14.45 -20.81 20.36
N LEU A 21 -13.73 -21.70 21.05
CA LEU A 21 -12.28 -21.57 21.22
C LEU A 21 -11.54 -21.65 19.88
N GLU A 22 -11.88 -22.58 18.99
CA GLU A 22 -11.28 -22.66 17.66
C GLU A 22 -11.54 -21.41 16.82
N ARG A 23 -12.74 -20.83 16.89
CA ARG A 23 -13.10 -19.58 16.20
C ARG A 23 -12.34 -18.39 16.78
N ALA A 24 -12.29 -18.27 18.11
CA ALA A 24 -11.57 -17.21 18.82
C ALA A 24 -10.06 -17.30 18.59
N LEU A 25 -9.48 -18.50 18.58
CA LEU A 25 -8.07 -18.73 18.29
C LEU A 25 -7.71 -18.43 16.83
N ARG A 26 -8.62 -18.68 15.87
CA ARG A 26 -8.42 -18.24 14.47
C ARG A 26 -8.45 -16.71 14.35
N ASP A 27 -9.44 -16.07 14.97
CA ASP A 27 -9.55 -14.60 14.95
C ASP A 27 -8.37 -13.93 15.67
N ALA A 28 -7.90 -14.51 16.78
CA ALA A 28 -6.71 -14.06 17.51
C ALA A 28 -5.43 -14.25 16.68
N GLN A 29 -5.30 -15.31 15.89
CA GLN A 29 -4.17 -15.48 14.95
C GLN A 29 -4.19 -14.50 13.78
N THR A 30 -5.36 -13.94 13.44
CA THR A 30 -5.49 -12.94 12.37
C THR A 30 -5.41 -11.49 12.85
N ARG A 31 -5.46 -11.24 14.16
CA ARG A 31 -5.36 -9.89 14.71
C ARG A 31 -3.90 -9.45 14.66
N GLU A 32 -3.59 -8.57 13.72
CA GLU A 32 -2.30 -7.89 13.70
C GLU A 32 -2.17 -7.06 14.99
N VAL A 33 -1.22 -7.45 15.86
CA VAL A 33 -0.92 -6.72 17.10
C VAL A 33 -0.14 -5.46 16.74
N GLY A 34 -0.64 -4.30 17.17
CA GLY A 34 0.04 -3.03 16.97
C GLY A 34 1.40 -2.99 17.69
N HIS A 35 2.36 -2.25 17.16
CA HIS A 35 3.70 -2.17 17.76
C HIS A 35 3.66 -1.73 19.23
N ASP A 36 2.81 -0.75 19.56
CA ASP A 36 2.67 -0.23 20.92
C ASP A 36 2.00 -1.24 21.88
N GLU A 37 1.04 -2.02 21.38
CA GLU A 37 0.38 -3.10 22.12
C GLU A 37 1.36 -4.24 22.43
N LEU A 38 2.23 -4.58 21.47
CA LEU A 38 3.29 -5.57 21.66
C LEU A 38 4.30 -5.12 22.73
N VAL A 39 4.71 -3.85 22.69
CA VAL A 39 5.67 -3.32 23.68
C VAL A 39 5.05 -3.29 25.07
N ALA A 40 3.79 -2.86 25.20
CA ALA A 40 3.10 -2.85 26.48
C ALA A 40 2.99 -4.26 27.11
N ALA A 41 2.59 -5.26 26.32
CA ALA A 41 2.49 -6.65 26.78
C ALA A 41 3.86 -7.25 27.15
N ALA A 42 4.92 -6.86 26.44
CA ALA A 42 6.28 -7.31 26.71
C ALA A 42 6.85 -6.70 27.99
N GLU A 43 6.57 -5.43 28.25
CA GLU A 43 6.95 -4.75 29.50
C GLU A 43 6.26 -5.40 30.72
N GLU A 44 5.00 -5.84 30.58
CA GLU A 44 4.24 -6.52 31.63
C GLU A 44 4.91 -7.82 32.11
N ILE A 45 5.58 -8.55 31.21
CA ILE A 45 6.32 -9.79 31.53
C ILE A 45 7.82 -9.56 31.76
N GLY A 46 8.26 -8.30 31.88
CA GLY A 46 9.64 -7.93 32.22
C GLY A 46 10.63 -7.91 31.06
N ILE A 47 10.16 -7.91 29.81
CA ILE A 47 11.02 -7.71 28.63
C ILE A 47 11.14 -6.20 28.36
N SER A 48 12.36 -5.68 28.33
CA SER A 48 12.58 -4.26 28.08
C SER A 48 12.22 -3.86 26.65
N ARG A 49 11.67 -2.64 26.48
CA ARG A 49 11.43 -2.01 25.18
C ARG A 49 12.64 -2.11 24.25
N ALA A 50 13.85 -1.86 24.75
CA ALA A 50 15.07 -1.96 23.95
C ALA A 50 15.33 -3.38 23.41
N ALA A 51 15.00 -4.43 24.19
CA ALA A 51 15.10 -5.81 23.74
C ALA A 51 14.04 -6.14 22.67
N ILE A 52 12.80 -5.68 22.84
CA ILE A 52 11.74 -5.81 21.83
C ILE A 52 12.11 -5.07 20.55
N GLU A 53 12.63 -3.86 20.64
CA GLU A 53 13.08 -3.09 19.48
C GLU A 53 14.24 -3.77 18.75
N ALA A 54 15.22 -4.32 19.48
CA ALA A 54 16.30 -5.09 18.89
C ALA A 54 15.78 -6.34 18.15
N ALA A 55 14.87 -7.10 18.77
CA ALA A 55 14.24 -8.25 18.14
C ALA A 55 13.37 -7.86 16.93
N SER A 56 12.61 -6.77 17.05
CA SER A 56 11.75 -6.23 15.99
C SER A 56 12.55 -5.81 14.78
N ARG A 57 13.74 -5.21 14.97
CA ARG A 57 14.66 -4.87 13.87
C ARG A 57 15.12 -6.12 13.12
N HIS A 58 15.45 -7.19 13.83
CA HIS A 58 15.80 -8.47 13.20
C HIS A 58 14.64 -9.06 12.40
N VAL A 59 13.43 -9.04 12.95
CA VAL A 59 12.23 -9.55 12.27
C VAL A 59 11.84 -8.68 11.07
N ALA A 60 11.97 -7.35 11.17
CA ALA A 60 11.68 -6.42 10.10
C ALA A 60 12.60 -6.62 8.89
N LEU A 61 13.89 -6.89 9.13
CA LEU A 61 14.84 -7.23 8.07
C LEU A 61 14.46 -8.52 7.35
N GLY A 62 14.08 -9.57 8.09
CA GLY A 62 13.61 -10.84 7.52
C GLY A 62 12.33 -10.68 6.69
N ARG A 63 11.34 -9.95 7.23
CA ARG A 63 10.07 -9.66 6.52
C ARG A 63 10.30 -8.90 5.22
N GLY A 64 11.22 -7.93 5.21
CA GLY A 64 11.58 -7.19 4.00
C GLY A 64 12.18 -8.08 2.91
N GLU A 65 13.06 -9.02 3.30
CA GLU A 65 13.62 -10.01 2.37
C GLU A 65 12.56 -10.96 1.82
N GLU A 66 11.68 -11.47 2.68
CA GLU A 66 10.58 -12.36 2.28
C GLU A 66 9.61 -11.67 1.32
N ALA A 67 9.20 -10.44 1.63
CA ALA A 67 8.35 -9.63 0.76
C ALA A 67 9.01 -9.37 -0.61
N ALA A 68 10.31 -9.02 -0.62
CA ALA A 68 11.06 -8.83 -1.84
C ALA A 68 11.16 -10.12 -2.68
N ARG A 69 11.43 -11.28 -2.05
CA ARG A 69 11.43 -12.59 -2.70
C ARG A 69 10.06 -12.90 -3.31
N ALA A 70 8.99 -12.77 -2.53
CA ALA A 70 7.63 -13.03 -2.96
C ALA A 70 7.25 -12.14 -4.15
N ALA A 71 7.57 -10.85 -4.11
CA ALA A 71 7.32 -9.92 -5.19
C ALA A 71 8.10 -10.27 -6.47
N ILE A 72 9.35 -10.72 -6.36
CA ILE A 72 10.15 -11.19 -7.50
C ILE A 72 9.51 -12.44 -8.13
N VAL A 73 9.19 -13.45 -7.31
CA VAL A 73 8.58 -14.70 -7.78
C VAL A 73 7.22 -14.44 -8.43
N ALA A 74 6.38 -13.60 -7.82
CA ALA A 74 5.08 -13.22 -8.37
C ALA A 74 5.21 -12.57 -9.76
N ARG A 75 6.20 -11.68 -9.95
CA ARG A 75 6.47 -11.07 -11.27
C ARG A 75 6.96 -12.08 -12.29
N ARG A 76 7.85 -13.01 -11.92
CA ARG A 76 8.29 -14.09 -12.82
C ARG A 76 7.12 -14.95 -13.28
N ARG A 77 6.26 -15.36 -12.34
CA ARG A 77 5.05 -16.15 -12.63
C ARG A 77 4.08 -15.39 -13.54
N LYS A 78 3.85 -14.09 -13.28
CA LYS A 78 3.01 -13.24 -14.15
C LYS A 78 3.56 -13.15 -15.57
N GLY A 79 4.87 -12.91 -15.72
CA GLY A 79 5.52 -12.87 -17.04
C GLY A 79 5.42 -14.19 -17.79
N PHE A 80 5.70 -15.31 -17.10
CA PHE A 80 5.58 -16.65 -17.67
C PHE A 80 4.16 -16.97 -18.14
N ARG A 81 3.13 -16.62 -17.35
CA ARG A 81 1.72 -16.81 -17.76
C ARG A 81 1.39 -16.11 -19.08
N SER A 82 1.94 -14.91 -19.29
CA SER A 82 1.76 -14.19 -20.56
C SER A 82 2.40 -14.95 -21.73
N HIS A 83 3.65 -15.39 -21.58
CA HIS A 83 4.34 -16.16 -22.63
C HIS A 83 3.68 -17.52 -22.91
N LEU A 84 3.24 -18.22 -21.86
CA LEU A 84 2.50 -19.46 -22.01
C LEU A 84 1.18 -19.24 -22.77
N PHE A 85 0.45 -18.17 -22.45
CA PHE A 85 -0.77 -17.82 -23.17
C PHE A 85 -0.50 -17.55 -24.65
N SER A 86 0.47 -16.69 -24.97
CA SER A 86 0.87 -16.42 -26.36
C SER A 86 1.31 -17.69 -27.09
N PHE A 87 2.08 -18.56 -26.42
CA PHE A 87 2.52 -19.83 -26.98
C PHE A 87 1.33 -20.73 -27.36
N VAL A 88 0.36 -20.89 -26.46
CA VAL A 88 -0.83 -21.72 -26.70
C VAL A 88 -1.67 -21.15 -27.84
N VAL A 89 -1.96 -19.84 -27.82
CA VAL A 89 -2.81 -19.20 -28.83
C VAL A 89 -2.16 -19.28 -30.22
N VAL A 90 -0.89 -18.93 -30.34
CA VAL A 90 -0.19 -18.95 -31.62
C VAL A 90 -0.06 -20.38 -32.14
N ASN A 91 0.34 -21.35 -31.32
CA ASN A 91 0.49 -22.72 -31.80
C ASN A 91 -0.85 -23.39 -32.14
N ALA A 92 -1.93 -23.09 -31.40
CA ALA A 92 -3.26 -23.56 -31.76
C ALA A 92 -3.71 -23.00 -33.12
N PHE A 93 -3.41 -21.73 -33.38
CA PHE A 93 -3.69 -21.08 -34.66
C PHE A 93 -2.86 -21.69 -35.82
N LEU A 94 -1.55 -21.88 -35.62
CA LEU A 94 -0.68 -22.51 -36.63
C LEU A 94 -1.08 -23.96 -36.91
N PHE A 95 -1.45 -24.71 -35.86
CA PHE A 95 -2.00 -26.05 -36.00
C PHE A 95 -3.27 -26.05 -36.86
N ALA A 96 -4.21 -25.14 -36.60
CA ALA A 96 -5.44 -25.04 -37.38
C ALA A 96 -5.17 -24.75 -38.87
N ILE A 97 -4.28 -23.80 -39.17
CA ILE A 97 -3.87 -23.51 -40.56
C ILE A 97 -3.30 -24.77 -41.22
N ASN A 98 -2.37 -25.45 -40.54
CA ASN A 98 -1.71 -26.61 -41.12
C ASN A 98 -2.66 -27.79 -41.31
N ALA A 99 -3.63 -27.98 -40.42
CA ALA A 99 -4.63 -29.03 -40.52
C ALA A 99 -5.64 -28.78 -41.67
N LEU A 100 -5.93 -27.52 -41.98
CA LEU A 100 -6.85 -27.13 -43.04
C LEU A 100 -6.17 -26.98 -44.42
N THR A 101 -4.84 -26.99 -44.46
CA THR A 101 -4.06 -26.82 -45.69
C THR A 101 -3.42 -28.14 -46.09
N PRO A 102 -3.61 -28.63 -47.33
CA PRO A 102 -2.90 -29.82 -47.81
C PRO A 102 -1.40 -29.55 -47.87
N GLY A 103 -0.60 -30.46 -47.33
CA GLY A 103 0.85 -30.33 -47.32
C GLY A 103 1.51 -30.99 -46.09
N PRO A 104 2.83 -30.82 -45.93
CA PRO A 104 3.54 -31.35 -44.78
C PRO A 104 3.15 -30.64 -43.47
N TRP A 105 3.35 -31.32 -42.34
CA TRP A 105 3.07 -30.80 -41.00
C TRP A 105 4.20 -29.90 -40.51
N TRP A 106 4.26 -28.67 -40.99
CA TRP A 106 5.28 -27.69 -40.62
C TRP A 106 5.06 -27.04 -39.24
N PHE A 107 3.85 -27.10 -38.66
CA PHE A 107 3.56 -26.48 -37.35
C PHE A 107 4.41 -27.03 -36.20
N PHE A 108 4.95 -28.25 -36.34
CA PHE A 108 5.86 -28.85 -35.36
C PHE A 108 7.15 -28.05 -35.17
N TRP A 109 7.64 -27.36 -36.21
CA TRP A 109 8.88 -26.59 -36.11
C TRP A 109 8.75 -25.38 -35.18
N PRO A 110 7.74 -24.49 -35.32
CA PRO A 110 7.44 -23.46 -34.32
C PRO A 110 7.15 -24.03 -32.94
N LEU A 111 6.38 -25.12 -32.86
CA LEU A 111 5.99 -25.74 -31.59
C LEU A 111 7.21 -26.21 -30.78
N LEU A 112 8.12 -26.93 -31.42
CA LEU A 112 9.33 -27.45 -30.79
C LEU A 112 10.36 -26.35 -30.53
N GLY A 113 10.57 -25.45 -31.50
CA GLY A 113 11.52 -24.34 -31.37
C GLY A 113 11.15 -23.40 -30.22
N TRP A 114 9.90 -22.93 -30.19
CA TRP A 114 9.45 -22.03 -29.12
C TRP A 114 9.13 -22.78 -27.82
N GLY A 115 8.69 -24.03 -27.91
CA GLY A 115 8.40 -24.86 -26.74
C GLY A 115 9.64 -25.07 -25.87
N LEU A 116 10.81 -25.22 -26.49
CA LEU A 116 12.08 -25.33 -25.77
C LEU A 116 12.43 -24.03 -25.02
N GLY A 117 12.26 -22.87 -25.66
CA GLY A 117 12.43 -21.57 -25.01
C GLY A 117 11.46 -21.38 -23.83
N LEU A 118 10.20 -21.80 -24.00
CA LEU A 118 9.20 -21.76 -22.96
C LEU A 118 9.55 -22.65 -21.76
N ALA A 119 10.14 -23.82 -21.99
CA ALA A 119 10.61 -24.71 -20.92
C ALA A 119 11.69 -24.05 -20.04
N PHE A 120 12.64 -23.32 -20.64
CA PHE A 120 13.62 -22.55 -19.87
C PHE A 120 12.98 -21.43 -19.04
N HIS A 121 11.99 -20.73 -19.60
CA HIS A 121 11.23 -19.73 -18.85
C HIS A 121 10.41 -20.33 -17.71
N ALA A 122 9.80 -21.50 -17.93
CA ALA A 122 9.07 -22.24 -16.90
C ALA A 122 9.98 -22.59 -15.72
N ARG A 123 11.19 -23.10 -15.99
CA ARG A 123 12.17 -23.41 -14.95
C ARG A 123 12.51 -22.21 -14.09
N ALA A 124 12.69 -21.03 -14.69
CA ALA A 124 13.00 -19.79 -13.97
C ALA A 124 11.80 -19.22 -13.19
N ALA A 125 10.57 -19.48 -13.65
CA ALA A 125 9.35 -19.02 -12.99
C ALA A 125 8.90 -19.92 -11.84
N LEU A 126 9.21 -21.22 -11.93
CA LEU A 126 8.93 -22.22 -10.90
C LEU A 126 10.01 -22.29 -9.83
N SER A 127 11.24 -21.88 -10.13
CA SER A 127 12.29 -21.82 -9.11
C SER A 127 11.99 -20.75 -8.06
N SER A 128 11.97 -21.16 -6.79
CA SER A 128 11.97 -20.27 -5.63
C SER A 128 13.34 -19.66 -5.36
N ASP A 129 14.36 -20.11 -6.09
CA ASP A 129 15.72 -19.60 -5.97
C ASP A 129 15.81 -18.17 -6.52
N VAL A 130 16.05 -17.24 -5.60
CA VAL A 130 16.23 -15.82 -5.88
C VAL A 130 17.58 -15.42 -5.32
N SER A 131 18.49 -15.08 -6.24
CA SER A 131 19.82 -14.59 -5.88
C SER A 131 19.74 -13.46 -4.83
N PRO A 132 20.60 -13.47 -3.78
CA PRO A 132 20.66 -12.42 -2.77
C PRO A 132 20.81 -11.01 -3.36
N ARG A 133 21.54 -10.89 -4.48
CA ARG A 133 21.71 -9.62 -5.20
C ARG A 133 20.37 -9.06 -5.72
N ARG A 134 19.45 -9.92 -6.18
CA ARG A 134 18.13 -9.49 -6.66
C ARG A 134 17.22 -9.07 -5.52
N ILE A 135 17.28 -9.77 -4.38
CA ILE A 135 16.52 -9.42 -3.18
C ILE A 135 16.95 -8.04 -2.69
N ARG A 136 18.27 -7.84 -2.51
CA ARG A 136 18.83 -6.54 -2.10
C ARG A 136 18.42 -5.41 -3.03
N ARG A 137 18.58 -5.59 -4.35
CA ARG A 137 18.14 -4.60 -5.36
C ARG A 137 16.65 -4.32 -5.33
N GLU A 138 15.83 -5.28 -4.96
CA GLU A 138 14.38 -5.08 -4.87
C GLU A 138 14.02 -4.27 -3.61
N ILE A 139 14.66 -4.57 -2.47
CA ILE A 139 14.54 -3.80 -1.24
C ILE A 139 14.97 -2.35 -1.48
N GLU A 140 16.15 -2.14 -2.08
CA GLU A 140 16.67 -0.80 -2.42
C GLU A 140 15.69 -0.03 -3.32
N ARG A 141 15.21 -0.66 -4.41
CA ARG A 141 14.23 -0.04 -5.31
C ARG A 141 12.91 0.27 -4.64
N SER A 142 12.46 -0.57 -3.70
CA SER A 142 11.23 -0.32 -2.95
C SER A 142 11.40 0.87 -1.98
N ALA A 143 12.57 0.99 -1.33
CA ALA A 143 12.91 2.09 -0.45
C ALA A 143 13.06 3.41 -1.22
N GLU A 144 13.70 3.39 -2.40
CA GLU A 144 13.79 4.56 -3.29
C GLU A 144 12.43 5.07 -3.72
N ARG A 145 11.51 4.17 -4.08
CA ARG A 145 10.13 4.54 -4.46
C ARG A 145 9.39 5.18 -3.30
N ALA A 146 9.48 4.61 -2.09
CA ALA A 146 8.86 5.19 -0.90
C ALA A 146 9.38 6.62 -0.62
N ARG A 147 10.71 6.81 -0.69
CA ARG A 147 11.33 8.15 -0.56
C ARG A 147 10.86 9.12 -1.63
N GLN A 148 10.76 8.68 -2.88
CA GLN A 148 10.28 9.53 -3.98
C GLN A 148 8.82 9.93 -3.79
N GLU A 149 7.96 9.02 -3.34
CA GLU A 149 6.56 9.32 -3.03
C GLU A 149 6.43 10.31 -1.88
N GLU A 150 7.21 10.15 -0.81
CA GLU A 150 7.25 11.09 0.31
C GLU A 150 7.69 12.49 -0.15
N LEU A 151 8.78 12.57 -0.92
CA LEU A 151 9.23 13.85 -1.49
C LEU A 151 8.18 14.49 -2.39
N ARG A 152 7.45 13.70 -3.19
CA ARG A 152 6.34 14.19 -4.02
C ARG A 152 5.22 14.76 -3.14
N ARG A 153 4.83 14.05 -2.07
CA ARG A 153 3.81 14.52 -1.11
C ARG A 153 4.23 15.82 -0.43
N LEU A 154 5.47 15.91 0.04
CA LEU A 154 6.02 17.11 0.66
C LEU A 154 6.06 18.29 -0.31
N LYS A 155 6.46 18.06 -1.57
CA LYS A 155 6.43 19.09 -2.61
C LYS A 155 5.02 19.58 -2.89
N GLU A 156 4.05 18.67 -2.95
CA GLU A 156 2.65 19.03 -3.17
C GLU A 156 2.07 19.79 -1.97
N GLN A 157 2.35 19.36 -0.75
CA GLN A 157 1.97 20.08 0.47
C GLN A 157 2.53 21.50 0.49
N ARG A 158 3.85 21.66 0.25
CA ARG A 158 4.48 22.98 0.17
C ARG A 158 3.89 23.83 -0.96
N ARG A 159 3.52 23.22 -2.08
CA ARG A 159 2.86 23.92 -3.19
C ARG A 159 1.50 24.46 -2.75
N VAL A 160 0.69 23.64 -2.10
CA VAL A 160 -0.62 24.03 -1.56
C VAL A 160 -0.48 25.13 -0.51
N GLU A 161 0.40 24.95 0.49
CA GLU A 161 0.64 25.96 1.53
C GLU A 161 1.09 27.31 0.94
N ARG A 162 1.94 27.27 -0.10
CA ARG A 162 2.40 28.49 -0.77
C ARG A 162 1.25 29.20 -1.49
N LEU A 163 0.35 28.45 -2.13
CA LEU A 163 -0.83 29.01 -2.79
C LEU A 163 -1.79 29.61 -1.77
N GLU A 164 -2.08 28.89 -0.68
CA GLU A 164 -2.93 29.41 0.40
C GLU A 164 -2.34 30.66 1.04
N ARG A 165 -1.02 30.68 1.30
CA ARG A 165 -0.35 31.85 1.86
C ARG A 165 -0.45 33.05 0.91
N LYS A 166 -0.29 32.84 -0.40
CA LYS A 166 -0.43 33.91 -1.41
C LYS A 166 -1.87 34.46 -1.40
N GLN A 167 -2.86 33.57 -1.40
CA GLN A 167 -4.27 33.95 -1.36
C GLN A 167 -4.63 34.71 -0.08
N ARG A 168 -4.17 34.24 1.09
CA ARG A 168 -4.35 34.95 2.37
C ARG A 168 -3.74 36.35 2.33
N LEU A 169 -2.54 36.50 1.76
CA LEU A 169 -1.90 37.81 1.64
C LEU A 169 -2.65 38.75 0.69
N GLU A 170 -3.20 38.24 -0.41
CA GLU A 170 -4.03 39.02 -1.35
C GLU A 170 -5.33 39.49 -0.67
N GLN A 171 -6.03 38.59 0.02
CA GLN A 171 -7.24 38.92 0.77
C GLN A 171 -6.98 39.97 1.87
N SER A 172 -5.92 39.79 2.67
CA SER A 172 -5.56 40.78 3.68
C SER A 172 -5.16 42.14 3.07
N ALA A 173 -4.55 42.16 1.87
CA ALA A 173 -4.23 43.41 1.18
C ALA A 173 -5.49 44.14 0.70
N GLU A 174 -6.49 43.41 0.18
CA GLU A 174 -7.79 43.97 -0.20
C GLU A 174 -8.54 44.53 1.01
N GLU A 175 -8.61 43.77 2.12
CA GLU A 175 -9.23 44.20 3.37
C GLU A 175 -8.58 45.47 3.93
N LEU A 176 -7.23 45.53 3.94
CA LEU A 176 -6.51 46.73 4.37
C LEU A 176 -6.78 47.92 3.45
N GLY A 177 -6.88 47.70 2.14
CA GLY A 177 -7.23 48.75 1.17
C GLY A 177 -8.58 49.38 1.50
N HIS A 178 -9.61 48.56 1.69
CA HIS A 178 -10.95 49.04 2.06
C HIS A 178 -10.98 49.76 3.41
N ALA A 179 -10.31 49.21 4.43
CA ALA A 179 -10.25 49.84 5.75
C ALA A 179 -9.58 51.22 5.71
N VAL A 180 -8.55 51.38 4.88
CA VAL A 180 -7.88 52.69 4.68
C VAL A 180 -8.81 53.66 3.97
N GLU A 181 -9.50 53.25 2.90
CA GLU A 181 -10.46 54.11 2.18
C GLU A 181 -11.60 54.60 3.09
N GLU A 182 -12.19 53.71 3.88
CA GLU A 182 -13.23 54.05 4.86
C GLU A 182 -12.71 55.01 5.95
N GLY A 183 -11.50 54.75 6.47
CA GLY A 183 -10.85 55.61 7.44
C GLY A 183 -10.61 57.02 6.90
N VAL A 184 -10.07 57.12 5.67
CA VAL A 184 -9.85 58.40 4.99
C VAL A 184 -11.16 59.14 4.74
N ALA A 185 -12.19 58.45 4.23
CA ALA A 185 -13.50 59.06 4.02
C ALA A 185 -14.11 59.59 5.33
N THR A 186 -13.92 58.86 6.43
CA THR A 186 -14.39 59.27 7.77
C THR A 186 -13.65 60.50 8.27
N VAL A 187 -12.33 60.57 8.10
CA VAL A 187 -11.53 61.74 8.49
C VAL A 187 -11.90 62.97 7.64
N LEU A 188 -11.98 62.81 6.32
CA LEU A 188 -12.32 63.91 5.41
C LEU A 188 -13.73 64.46 5.67
N SER A 189 -14.71 63.58 5.90
CA SER A 189 -16.08 63.99 6.22
C SER A 189 -16.16 64.72 7.57
N ARG A 190 -15.40 64.28 8.58
CA ARG A 190 -15.32 64.98 9.87
C ARG A 190 -14.73 66.39 9.74
N ILE A 191 -13.60 66.54 9.03
CA ILE A 191 -12.97 67.85 8.78
C ILE A 191 -13.92 68.76 7.99
N ALA A 192 -14.59 68.23 6.95
CA ALA A 192 -15.53 69.01 6.16
C ALA A 192 -16.74 69.49 6.97
N HIS A 193 -17.16 68.73 7.98
CA HIS A 193 -18.25 69.11 8.86
C HIS A 193 -17.83 70.22 9.85
N GLU A 194 -16.60 70.14 10.37
CA GLU A 194 -16.04 71.09 11.34
C GLU A 194 -15.78 72.48 10.73
N ILE A 195 -15.34 72.52 9.46
CA ILE A 195 -15.16 73.78 8.70
C ILE A 195 -16.51 74.44 8.37
N ARG A 196 -17.58 73.66 8.11
CA ARG A 196 -18.90 74.19 7.75
C ARG A 196 -19.76 74.59 8.97
N GLY A 197 -19.39 74.11 10.15
CA GLY A 197 -20.05 74.41 11.42
C GLY A 197 -19.46 75.60 12.18
N SER A 198 -18.45 76.26 11.62
CA SER A 198 -17.81 77.49 12.15
C SER A 198 -18.17 78.69 11.28
#